data_AF-A0A3C1K9L4-F1
#
_entry.id   AF-A0A3C1K9L4-F1
#
_cell.length_a   1.000
_cell.length_b   1.000
_cell.length_c   1.000
_cell.angle_alpha   90.00
_cell.angle_beta   90.00
_cell.angle_gamma   90.00
#
_symmetry.space_group_name_H-M   'P 1'
#
loop_
_entity.id
_entity.type
_entity.pdbx_description
1 polymer ?
#
loop_
_entity_poly.entity_id
_entity_poly.type
_entity_poly.pdbx_seq_one_letter_code
_entity_poly.pdbx_strand_id
1 'polypeptide(L)' 'TADDNQPSVAIQVFQGEREFTRDNKPLGTFELTGIAPAPRGIPQIEVTF' A
#
# COMPACT_ATOMS: atom_id res chain seq x y z
N THR A 1 3.43 7.58 -1.62
CA THR A 1 2.19 7.82 -0.83
C THR A 1 1.14 8.47 -1.71
N ALA A 2 -0.13 8.30 -1.38
CA ALA A 2 -1.27 8.86 -2.11
C ALA A 2 -1.58 10.30 -1.70
N ASP A 3 -1.20 10.68 -0.47
CA ASP A 3 -1.42 12.00 0.12
C ASP A 3 -0.12 12.61 0.68
N ASP A 4 -0.13 13.93 0.89
CA ASP A 4 0.93 14.66 1.59
C ASP A 4 0.96 14.27 3.08
N ASN A 5 2.16 14.14 3.63
CA ASN A 5 2.37 13.82 5.05
C ASN A 5 1.64 12.55 5.51
N GLN A 6 1.42 11.60 4.60
CA GLN A 6 0.75 10.34 4.89
C GLN A 6 1.55 9.54 5.95
N PRO A 7 1.02 9.36 7.18
CA PRO A 7 1.78 8.80 8.32
C PRO A 7 1.90 7.26 8.25
N SER A 8 1.03 6.63 7.45
CA SER A 8 1.00 5.19 7.24
C SER A 8 0.44 4.83 5.86
N VAL A 9 0.87 3.68 5.34
CA VAL A 9 0.38 3.12 4.07
C VAL A 9 -0.16 1.71 4.33
N ALA A 10 -1.37 1.46 3.84
CA ALA A 10 -1.96 0.12 3.84
C ALA A 10 -1.58 -0.62 2.55
N ILE A 11 -1.00 -1.80 2.70
CA ILE A 11 -0.63 -2.71 1.60
C ILE A 11 -1.58 -3.89 1.66
N GLN A 12 -2.48 -3.99 0.68
CA GLN A 12 -3.44 -5.07 0.57
C GLN A 12 -2.96 -6.06 -0.50
N VAL A 13 -2.86 -7.33 -0.14
CA VAL A 13 -2.38 -8.40 -1.03
C VAL A 13 -3.55 -9.26 -1.46
N PHE A 14 -3.68 -9.47 -2.77
CA PHE A 14 -4.72 -10.29 -3.39
C PHE A 14 -4.10 -11.32 -4.33
N GLN A 15 -4.75 -12.47 -4.49
CA GLN A 15 -4.40 -13.52 -5.44
C GLN A 15 -5.54 -13.74 -6.42
N GLY A 16 -5.25 -13.63 -7.72
CA GLY A 16 -6.19 -13.93 -8.80
C GLY A 16 -5.80 -13.24 -10.11
N GLU A 17 -6.58 -13.50 -11.16
CA GLU A 17 -6.31 -13.06 -12.53
C GLU A 17 -7.26 -11.93 -12.98
N ARG A 18 -8.13 -11.42 -12.08
CA ARG A 18 -9.11 -10.37 -12.38
C ARG A 18 -8.48 -8.98 -12.25
N GLU A 19 -8.98 -8.03 -13.03
CA GLU A 19 -8.50 -6.64 -13.04
C GLU A 19 -8.74 -5.88 -11.73
N PHE A 20 -9.90 -6.08 -11.10
CA PHE A 20 -10.25 -5.38 -9.87
C PHE A 20 -10.00 -6.23 -8.62
N THR A 21 -9.41 -5.62 -7.59
CA THR A 21 -9.10 -6.28 -6.31
C THR A 21 -10.32 -6.90 -5.64
N ARG A 22 -11.51 -6.30 -5.81
CA ARG A 22 -12.79 -6.80 -5.27
C ARG A 22 -13.17 -8.21 -5.78
N ASP A 23 -12.63 -8.62 -6.93
CA ASP A 23 -12.94 -9.89 -7.58
C ASP A 23 -11.86 -10.96 -7.34
N ASN A 24 -10.79 -10.62 -6.63
CA ASN A 24 -9.67 -11.52 -6.32
C ASN A 24 -9.71 -11.99 -4.86
N LYS A 25 -9.01 -13.08 -4.55
CA LYS A 25 -8.94 -13.64 -3.20
C LYS A 25 -8.03 -12.76 -2.31
N PRO A 26 -8.51 -12.21 -1.19
CA PRO A 26 -7.64 -11.49 -0.25
C PRO A 26 -6.69 -12.47 0.44
N LEU A 27 -5.40 -12.16 0.46
CA LEU A 27 -4.37 -12.91 1.18
C LEU A 27 -4.01 -12.26 2.52
N GLY A 28 -4.05 -10.93 2.59
CA GLY A 28 -3.77 -10.20 3.82
C GLY A 28 -3.65 -8.71 3.61
N THR A 29 -3.61 -7.99 4.73
CA THR A 29 -3.41 -6.54 4.78
C THR A 29 -2.29 -6.25 5.76
N PHE A 30 -1.33 -5.43 5.33
CA PHE A 30 -0.21 -4.96 6.14
C PHE A 30 -0.30 -3.44 6.26
N GLU A 31 0.07 -2.91 7.41
CA GLU A 31 0.18 -1.46 7.62
C GLU A 31 1.65 -1.11 7.85
N LEU A 32 2.19 -0.28 6.97
CA LEU A 32 3.49 0.36 7.20
C LEU A 32 3.24 1.68 7.91
N THR A 33 3.54 1.72 9.21
CA THR A 33 3.45 2.92 10.04
C THR A 33 4.82 3.57 10.27
N GLY A 34 4.84 4.83 10.71
CA GLY A 34 6.09 5.53 11.05
C GLY A 34 6.75 6.22 9.87
N ILE A 35 5.99 6.52 8.82
CA ILE A 35 6.46 7.28 7.66
C ILE A 35 6.62 8.74 8.10
N ALA A 36 7.82 9.29 7.94
CA ALA A 36 8.07 10.70 8.21
C ALA A 36 7.20 11.59 7.30
N PRO A 37 6.64 12.70 7.80
CA PRO A 37 5.88 13.63 6.98
C PRO A 37 6.71 14.11 5.78
N ALA A 38 6.23 13.83 4.58
CA ALA A 38 6.86 14.30 3.35
C ALA A 38 5.78 14.59 2.29
N PRO A 39 6.06 15.51 1.36
CA PRO A 39 5.19 15.74 0.21
C PRO A 39 4.95 14.45 -0.59
N ARG A 40 3.78 14.36 -1.20
CA ARG A 40 3.35 13.23 -2.02
C ARG A 40 4.38 12.93 -3.11
N GLY A 41 4.73 11.65 -3.23
CA GLY A 41 5.67 11.16 -4.24
C GLY A 41 7.14 11.18 -3.83
N ILE A 42 7.48 11.75 -2.67
CA ILE A 42 8.85 11.71 -2.12
C ILE A 42 9.13 10.42 -1.31
N PRO A 43 8.21 9.91 -0.46
CA PRO A 43 8.43 8.64 0.22
C PRO A 43 8.58 7.48 -0.77
N GLN A 44 9.76 6.86 -0.80
CA GLN A 44 10.00 5.61 -1.52
C GLN A 44 9.66 4.43 -0.60
N ILE A 45 8.74 3.57 -1.05
CA ILE A 45 8.33 2.35 -0.34
C ILE A 45 8.69 1.19 -1.25
N GLU A 46 9.64 0.36 -0.82
CA GLU A 46 9.99 -0.88 -1.50
C GLU A 46 9.14 -2.03 -0.93
N VAL A 47 8.48 -2.78 -1.82
CA VAL A 47 7.66 -3.95 -1.47
C VAL A 47 8.25 -5.17 -2.16
N THR A 48 8.67 -6.16 -1.36
CA THR A 48 9.17 -7.45 -1.85
C THR A 48 8.15 -8.54 -1.50
N PHE A 49 7.82 -9.40 -2.47
CA PHE A 49 6.90 -10.53 -2.32
C PHE A 49 7.65 -11.85 -2.26
#